data_AF-A0A167QK50-F1
#
_entry.id   AF-A0A167QK50-F1
#
_cell.length_a   1.000
_cell.length_b   1.000
_cell.length_c   1.000
_cell.angle_alpha   90.00
_cell.angle_beta   90.00
_cell.angle_gamma   90.00
#
_symmetry.space_group_name_H-M   'P 1'
#
loop_
_entity.id
_entity.type
_entity.pdbx_description
1 polymer ?
#
loop_
_entity_poly.entity_id
_entity_poly.type
_entity_poly.pdbx_seq_one_letter_code
_entity_poly.pdbx_strand_id
1 'polypeptide(L)'
;MPLTKPAPPPPKPTFDEFSTPADFNDKFKKKETTKYMNPCSVEEKQSMKCLDKNNYDKSKCDYFFIQYKECKKKWLEDRRQLRRKGLL
;
A
#
# COMPACT_ATOMS: atom_id res chain seq x y z
N MET A 1 25.97 46.89 35.57
CA MET A 1 26.37 46.24 34.30
C MET A 1 25.10 45.95 33.51
N PRO A 2 24.89 46.51 32.30
CA PRO A 2 23.69 46.22 31.55
C PRO A 2 23.77 44.79 30.98
N LEU A 3 22.78 43.96 31.31
CA LEU A 3 22.59 42.62 30.74
C LEU A 3 22.20 42.77 29.26
N THR A 4 23.13 42.49 28.35
CA THR A 4 22.82 42.32 26.93
C THR A 4 21.98 41.06 26.74
N LYS A 5 20.77 41.21 26.21
CA LYS A 5 19.90 40.09 25.84
C LYS A 5 20.59 39.23 24.76
N PRO A 6 20.58 37.89 24.86
CA PRO A 6 21.18 37.03 23.83
C PRO A 6 20.44 37.17 22.51
N ALA A 7 21.18 37.06 21.40
CA ALA A 7 20.65 37.15 20.06
C ALA A 7 19.54 36.09 19.82
N PRO A 8 18.48 36.43 19.08
CA PRO A 8 17.40 35.50 18.82
C PRO A 8 17.91 34.26 18.06
N PRO A 9 17.32 33.07 18.31
CA PRO A 9 17.69 31.86 17.62
C PRO A 9 17.43 31.99 16.10
N PRO A 10 18.22 31.31 15.26
CA PRO A 10 18.01 31.35 13.81
C PRO A 10 16.60 30.89 13.44
N PRO A 11 15.99 31.48 12.40
CA PRO A 11 14.65 31.11 11.97
C PRO A 11 14.62 29.63 11.59
N LYS A 12 13.59 28.92 12.07
CA LYS A 12 13.34 27.53 11.68
C LYS A 12 13.10 27.49 10.16
N PRO A 13 13.64 26.50 9.44
CA PRO A 13 13.38 26.36 8.01
C PRO A 13 11.87 26.22 7.78
N THR A 14 11.29 27.13 7.00
CA THR A 14 9.89 27.06 6.58
C THR A 14 9.80 26.11 5.39
N PHE A 15 9.06 25.02 5.55
CA PHE A 15 8.75 24.09 4.46
C PHE A 15 7.48 24.60 3.78
N ASP A 16 7.59 25.68 3.02
CA ASP A 16 6.44 26.42 2.47
C ASP A 16 5.81 25.79 1.23
N GLU A 17 6.35 24.69 0.70
CA GLU A 17 5.68 23.97 -0.38
C GLU A 17 5.70 22.47 -0.13
N PHE A 18 4.51 21.94 0.19
CA PHE A 18 4.19 20.54 -0.03
C PHE A 18 4.31 20.26 -1.53
N SER A 19 5.52 20.01 -2.00
CA SER A 19 5.86 19.75 -3.41
C SER A 19 5.43 18.34 -3.82
N THR A 20 4.18 17.99 -3.54
CA THR A 20 3.58 16.77 -4.08
C THR A 20 3.20 17.09 -5.53
N PRO A 21 3.95 16.63 -6.55
CA PRO A 21 3.61 16.91 -7.93
C PRO A 21 2.21 16.36 -8.24
N ALA A 22 1.45 17.03 -9.11
CA ALA A 22 0.09 16.64 -9.46
C ALA A 22 0.00 15.16 -9.93
N ASP A 23 1.05 14.68 -10.60
CA ASP A 23 1.15 13.30 -11.11
C ASP A 23 1.57 12.27 -10.06
N PHE A 24 1.74 12.66 -8.79
CA PHE A 24 2.21 11.77 -7.73
C PHE A 24 1.32 10.53 -7.60
N ASN A 25 0.00 10.72 -7.64
CA ASN A 25 -0.96 9.62 -7.54
C ASN A 25 -0.87 8.66 -8.73
N ASP A 26 -0.68 9.17 -9.95
CA ASP A 26 -0.63 8.34 -11.16
C ASP A 26 0.71 7.59 -11.27
N LYS A 27 1.82 8.22 -10.89
CA LYS A 27 3.12 7.56 -10.76
C LYS A 27 3.09 6.49 -9.66
N PHE A 28 2.35 6.72 -8.58
CA PHE A 28 2.21 5.73 -7.51
C PHE A 28 1.36 4.52 -7.94
N LYS A 29 0.26 4.75 -8.68
CA LYS A 29 -0.59 3.67 -9.23
C LYS A 29 0.13 2.80 -10.26
N LYS A 30 1.08 3.35 -11.02
CA LYS A 30 1.89 2.63 -12.01
C LYS A 30 3.06 1.85 -11.42
N LYS A 31 3.34 1.94 -10.12
CA LYS A 31 4.47 1.22 -9.53
C LYS A 31 4.30 -0.29 -9.73
N GLU A 32 5.37 -0.91 -10.21
CA GLU A 32 5.42 -2.35 -10.35
C GLU A 32 5.21 -3.02 -8.99
N THR A 33 4.52 -4.15 -9.00
CA THR A 33 4.30 -4.95 -7.79
C THR A 33 5.64 -5.44 -7.28
N THR A 34 6.16 -4.80 -6.25
CA THR A 34 7.41 -5.22 -5.60
C THR A 34 7.25 -6.59 -4.95
N LYS A 35 8.38 -7.25 -4.62
CA LYS A 35 8.40 -8.54 -3.91
C LYS A 35 7.55 -8.59 -2.64
N TYR A 36 7.32 -7.43 -2.01
CA TYR A 36 6.58 -7.30 -0.74
C TYR A 36 5.14 -6.86 -0.92
N MET A 37 4.72 -6.52 -2.14
CA MET A 37 3.34 -6.10 -2.37
C MET A 37 2.44 -7.32 -2.51
N ASN A 38 1.39 -7.40 -1.69
CA ASN A 38 0.38 -8.44 -1.82
C ASN A 38 -0.63 -8.04 -2.92
N PRO A 39 -0.61 -8.69 -4.10
CA PRO A 39 -1.50 -8.35 -5.21
C PRO A 39 -2.98 -8.62 -4.88
N CYS A 40 -3.25 -9.44 -3.86
CA CYS A 40 -4.60 -9.82 -3.43
C CYS A 40 -5.00 -9.15 -2.11
N SER A 41 -4.46 -7.97 -1.83
CA SER A 41 -4.72 -7.24 -0.59
C SER A 41 -6.17 -6.77 -0.44
N VAL A 42 -6.92 -6.64 -1.54
CA VAL A 42 -8.33 -6.23 -1.53
C VAL A 42 -9.19 -7.39 -1.01
N GLU A 43 -8.99 -8.58 -1.57
CA GLU A 43 -9.67 -9.82 -1.23
C GLU A 43 -9.32 -10.24 0.20
N GLU A 44 -8.05 -10.09 0.59
CA GLU A 44 -7.60 -10.30 1.97
C GLU A 44 -8.38 -9.43 2.95
N LYS A 45 -8.44 -8.11 2.71
CA LYS A 45 -9.22 -7.18 3.54
C LYS A 45 -10.70 -7.53 3.58
N GLN A 46 -11.29 -8.01 2.48
CA GLN A 46 -12.68 -8.45 2.46
C GLN A 46 -12.90 -9.71 3.31
N SER A 47 -12.01 -10.69 3.23
CA SER A 47 -12.07 -11.90 4.05
C SER A 47 -11.96 -11.58 5.54
N MET A 48 -11.05 -10.67 5.92
CA MET A 48 -10.90 -10.20 7.30
C MET A 48 -12.14 -9.46 7.79
N LYS A 49 -12.71 -8.56 6.97
CA LYS A 49 -13.97 -7.87 7.29
C LYS A 49 -15.14 -8.85 7.50
N CYS A 50 -15.17 -9.95 6.75
CA CYS A 50 -16.18 -10.98 6.95
C CYS A 50 -16.00 -11.69 8.30
N LEU A 51 -14.76 -12.05 8.63
CA LEU A 51 -14.43 -12.66 9.93
C LEU A 51 -14.80 -11.74 11.09
N ASP A 52 -14.44 -10.46 11.02
CA ASP A 52 -14.75 -9.48 12.07
C ASP A 52 -16.25 -9.36 12.35
N LYS A 53 -17.09 -9.45 11.30
CA LYS A 53 -18.56 -9.39 11.43
C LYS A 53 -19.19 -10.69 11.93
N ASN A 54 -18.51 -11.82 11.75
CA ASN A 54 -19.05 -13.15 12.03
C ASN A 54 -18.37 -13.83 13.22
N ASN A 55 -17.74 -13.06 14.12
CA ASN A 55 -17.00 -13.60 15.27
C ASN A 55 -15.92 -14.62 14.87
N TYR A 56 -15.23 -14.36 13.76
CA TYR A 56 -14.18 -15.22 13.20
C TYR A 56 -14.64 -16.62 12.78
N ASP A 57 -15.95 -16.80 12.54
CA ASP A 57 -16.49 -18.01 11.96
C ASP A 57 -16.13 -18.11 10.47
N LYS A 58 -15.22 -19.03 10.15
CA LYS A 58 -14.71 -19.23 8.79
C LYS A 58 -15.76 -19.76 7.83
N SER A 59 -16.70 -20.57 8.33
CA SER A 59 -17.71 -21.23 7.50
C SER A 59 -18.61 -20.24 6.75
N LYS A 60 -18.85 -19.08 7.35
CA LYS A 60 -19.65 -17.98 6.75
C LYS A 60 -18.88 -17.15 5.73
N CYS A 61 -17.56 -17.31 5.66
CA CYS A 61 -16.66 -16.47 4.86
C CYS A 61 -15.97 -17.23 3.72
N ASP A 62 -16.38 -18.48 3.44
CA ASP A 62 -15.79 -19.34 2.41
C ASP A 62 -15.73 -18.67 1.02
N TYR A 63 -16.78 -17.91 0.66
CA TYR A 63 -16.80 -17.15 -0.58
C TYR A 63 -15.60 -16.19 -0.69
N PHE A 64 -15.30 -15.42 0.36
CA PHE A 64 -14.18 -14.48 0.35
C PHE A 64 -12.83 -15.19 0.31
N PHE A 65 -12.72 -16.36 0.94
CA PHE A 65 -11.50 -17.18 0.85
C PHE A 65 -11.29 -17.78 -0.54
N ILE A 66 -12.37 -18.17 -1.24
CA ILE A 66 -12.29 -18.62 -2.64
C ILE A 66 -11.80 -17.47 -3.52
N GLN A 67 -12.35 -16.27 -3.37
CA GLN A 67 -11.90 -15.10 -4.14
C GLN A 67 -10.42 -14.80 -3.92
N TYR A 68 -9.93 -14.88 -2.68
CA TYR A 68 -8.51 -14.71 -2.38
C TYR A 68 -7.64 -15.78 -3.04
N LYS A 69 -8.06 -17.06 -3.02
CA LYS A 69 -7.36 -18.16 -3.70
C LYS A 69 -7.29 -17.96 -5.21
N GLU A 70 -8.40 -17.57 -5.83
CA GLU A 70 -8.46 -17.31 -7.27
C GLU A 70 -7.59 -16.12 -7.68
N CYS A 71 -7.58 -15.04 -6.89
CA CYS A 71 -6.66 -13.92 -7.11
C CYS A 71 -5.20 -14.39 -7.11
N LYS A 72 -4.80 -15.18 -6.09
CA LYS A 72 -3.43 -15.66 -5.97
C LYS A 72 -3.04 -16.59 -7.12
N LYS A 73 -3.98 -17.43 -7.57
CA LYS A 73 -3.81 -18.32 -8.72
C LYS A 73 -3.60 -17.52 -10.01
N LYS A 74 -4.45 -16.51 -10.26
CA LYS A 74 -4.31 -15.61 -11.41
C LYS A 74 -2.97 -14.89 -11.39
N TRP A 75 -2.57 -14.34 -10.25
CA TRP A 75 -1.28 -13.66 -10.11
C TRP A 75 -0.08 -14.57 -10.42
N LEU A 76 -0.10 -15.81 -9.93
CA LEU A 76 0.97 -16.77 -10.24
C LEU A 76 1.01 -17.13 -11.72
N GLU A 77 -0.15 -17.24 -12.37
CA GLU A 77 -0.24 -17.48 -13.81
C GLU A 77 0.28 -16.28 -14.60
N ASP A 78 -0.18 -15.06 -14.30
CA ASP A 78 0.30 -13.83 -14.94
C ASP A 78 1.82 -13.69 -14.78
N ARG A 79 2.36 -13.97 -13.60
CA ARG A 79 3.81 -13.96 -13.37
C ARG A 79 4.54 -15.03 -14.18
N ARG A 80 3.96 -16.23 -14.32
CA ARG A 80 4.51 -17.29 -15.17
C ARG A 80 4.50 -16.87 -16.64
N GLN A 81 3.44 -16.20 -17.10
CA GLN A 81 3.33 -15.68 -18.45
C GLN A 81 4.34 -14.56 -18.71
N LEU A 82 4.52 -13.63 -17.78
CA LEU A 82 5.52 -12.56 -17.88
C LEU A 82 6.94 -13.13 -17.94
N ARG A 83 7.25 -14.16 -17.13
CA ARG A 83 8.53 -14.90 -17.22
C ARG A 83 8.73 -15.57 -18.58
N ARG A 84 7.70 -16.23 -19.13
CA ARG A 84 7.78 -16.84 -20.47
C ARG A 84 8.01 -15.79 -21.57
N LYS A 85 7.49 -14.58 -21.39
CA LYS A 85 7.66 -13.44 -22.30
C LYS A 85 8.97 -12.68 -22.10
N GLY A 86 9.75 -12.99 -21.05
CA GLY A 86 10.99 -12.27 -20.73
C GLY A 86 10.79 -10.86 -20.17
N LEU A 87 9.60 -10.57 -19.63
CA LEU A 87 9.23 -9.23 -19.12
C LEU A 87 9.35 -9.12 -17.59
N LEU A 88 9.98 -10.11 -16.93
CA LEU A 88 10.07 -10.22 -15.47
C LEU A 88 11.43 -10.75 -15.03
#